data_AF-G1WE87-F1
#
_entry.id   AF-G1WE87-F1
#
_cell.length_a   1.000
_cell.length_b   1.000
_cell.length_c   1.000
_cell.angle_alpha   90.00
_cell.angle_beta   90.00
_cell.angle_gamma   90.00
#
_symmetry.space_group_name_H-M   'P 1'
#
loop_
_entity.id
_entity.type
_entity.pdbx_description
1 polymer ?
#
loop_
_entity_poly.entity_id
_entity_poly.type
_entity_poly.pdbx_seq_one_letter_code
_entity_poly.pdbx_strand_id
1 'polypeptide(L)'
;MKQETWMKWLAVGWKPLKSNALFFVMMYLLGCVSAWVTLGPYKDAKLYDHLYTELFFDLYLLVAALTLVPERWRRWLRLMLYVVFYGVALVDAYCYVTFSSTLNPSMLMLVGETNGREAWEFLTTLVSADLIFSNLGWILLLIGVNLLLYFAPRYRLFYWPKQALSLPIEVAFSVLAVAGWVACGCDAWENKVKVHRLMSAKTIGEVEHTLTNKHHGVLYNPMLRLVFSLYANDLASHQVDKLVAAADKVSVDSCSFRSPTIVLIIGESYGRHHSHQYGYQLPTTPRQERRARKGFLVPFTDVVAPWNLTSYVFKNVFSMHVVGQQGEWCDYPLFPEIFKKAGYKVTFLTNQFLMKPAAAVFDFSGGFFLNNPTLNRAQFDLRNTALHRYDAGLLQDYDDFLKAGKIDLRQHNLIIFHLIGQHMNYRDRYPPERKKFVAERYERLRPELTQKQRMILADYDNAVRYNDSIVDQICRRFANKDAIVIYMPDHGEECYEENRGFFCRNHSAQIDWPLAHYEFEIPFWIYCAPRYAHRRPELFRAIVQARKRRLMTDALPHMLLYLAGISAKDYHAKYNVLSDEYDEARPRLLKGTADYDALRTQFFKQKNKAKHEK
;
A
#
# COMPACT_ATOMS: atom_id res chain seq x y z
N MET A 1 -23.23 -59.54 -9.37
CA MET A 1 -22.34 -58.81 -10.30
C MET A 1 -22.55 -57.30 -10.27
N LYS A 2 -23.73 -56.75 -10.60
CA LYS A 2 -23.97 -55.28 -10.60
C LYS A 2 -23.62 -54.56 -9.28
N GLN A 3 -24.10 -55.07 -8.13
CA GLN A 3 -23.92 -54.43 -6.82
C GLN A 3 -22.44 -54.34 -6.39
N GLU A 4 -21.65 -55.37 -6.67
CA GLU A 4 -20.21 -55.40 -6.37
C GLU A 4 -19.42 -54.44 -7.27
N THR A 5 -19.81 -54.31 -8.54
CA THR A 5 -19.25 -53.31 -9.46
C THR A 5 -19.54 -51.89 -8.96
N TRP A 6 -20.78 -51.58 -8.54
CA TRP A 6 -21.14 -50.29 -7.96
C TRP A 6 -20.36 -49.97 -6.68
N MET A 7 -20.20 -50.94 -5.79
CA MET A 7 -19.40 -50.77 -4.57
C MET A 7 -17.92 -50.51 -4.88
N LYS A 8 -17.34 -51.14 -5.90
CA LYS A 8 -15.97 -50.86 -6.35
C LYS A 8 -15.79 -49.45 -6.91
N TRP A 9 -16.80 -48.90 -7.59
CA TRP A 9 -16.81 -47.51 -8.03
C TRP A 9 -16.88 -46.53 -6.86
N LEU A 10 -17.73 -46.80 -5.86
CA LEU A 10 -17.85 -45.96 -4.67
C LEU A 10 -16.57 -45.97 -3.81
N ALA A 11 -15.85 -47.08 -3.75
CA ALA A 11 -14.59 -47.22 -3.02
C ALA A 11 -13.43 -46.34 -3.58
N VAL A 12 -13.60 -45.73 -4.76
CA VAL A 12 -12.58 -44.88 -5.39
C VAL A 12 -12.29 -43.62 -4.56
N GLY A 13 -13.27 -43.09 -3.83
CA GLY A 13 -13.11 -41.88 -3.00
C GLY A 13 -12.08 -42.04 -1.87
N TRP A 14 -11.87 -43.25 -1.37
CA TRP A 14 -10.87 -43.54 -0.33
C TRP A 14 -9.44 -43.68 -0.88
N LYS A 15 -9.31 -44.02 -2.17
CA LYS A 15 -8.03 -44.32 -2.82
C LYS A 15 -6.99 -43.18 -2.71
N PRO A 16 -7.34 -41.88 -2.82
CA PRO A 16 -6.39 -40.78 -2.66
C PRO A 16 -5.71 -40.73 -1.29
N LEU A 17 -6.50 -40.85 -0.22
CA LEU A 17 -6.00 -40.84 1.16
C LEU A 17 -5.20 -42.11 1.45
N LYS A 18 -5.70 -43.28 1.04
CA LYS A 18 -5.01 -44.57 1.23
C LYS A 18 -3.64 -44.60 0.52
N SER A 19 -3.57 -44.13 -0.72
CA SER A 19 -2.36 -44.20 -1.55
C SER A 19 -1.28 -43.19 -1.16
N ASN A 20 -1.64 -42.14 -0.41
CA ASN A 20 -0.77 -41.03 -0.06
C ASN A 20 -0.83 -40.67 1.43
N ALA A 21 -1.20 -41.61 2.30
CA ALA A 21 -1.54 -41.34 3.71
C ALA A 21 -0.47 -40.55 4.47
N LEU A 22 0.79 -40.99 4.42
CA LEU A 22 1.90 -40.29 5.09
C LEU A 22 2.11 -38.88 4.54
N PHE A 23 1.98 -38.72 3.22
CA PHE A 23 2.09 -37.41 2.56
C PHE A 23 0.95 -36.48 3.01
N PHE A 24 -0.29 -36.96 2.95
CA PHE A 24 -1.46 -36.20 3.38
C PHE A 24 -1.32 -35.72 4.83
N VAL A 25 -1.00 -36.62 5.76
CA VAL A 25 -0.86 -36.30 7.20
C VAL A 25 0.27 -35.29 7.42
N MET A 26 1.44 -35.50 6.82
CA MET A 26 2.58 -34.61 7.02
C MET A 26 2.35 -33.22 6.44
N MET A 27 1.70 -33.11 5.29
CA MET A 27 1.38 -31.81 4.68
C MET A 27 0.24 -31.09 5.41
N TYR A 28 -0.72 -31.83 5.98
CA TYR A 28 -1.75 -31.26 6.85
C TYR A 28 -1.14 -30.71 8.14
N LEU A 29 -0.25 -31.47 8.77
CA LEU A 29 0.49 -31.00 9.94
C LEU A 29 1.37 -29.79 9.60
N LEU A 30 2.03 -29.79 8.44
CA LEU A 30 2.85 -28.67 7.99
C LEU A 30 2.02 -27.39 7.88
N GLY A 31 0.86 -27.44 7.21
CA GLY A 31 -0.03 -26.27 7.12
C GLY A 31 -0.50 -25.75 8.48
N CYS A 32 -0.84 -26.65 9.41
CA CYS A 32 -1.22 -26.28 10.78
C CYS A 32 -0.05 -25.63 11.53
N VAL A 33 1.12 -26.26 11.53
CA VAL A 33 2.32 -25.77 12.21
C VAL A 33 2.76 -24.43 11.64
N SER A 34 2.75 -24.25 10.31
CA SER A 34 3.06 -22.97 9.68
C SER A 34 2.12 -21.85 10.14
N ALA A 35 0.82 -22.12 10.29
CA ALA A 35 -0.13 -21.14 10.81
C ALA A 35 0.12 -20.82 12.29
N TRP A 36 0.46 -21.82 13.12
CA TRP A 36 0.76 -21.63 14.54
C TRP A 36 2.05 -20.85 14.78
N VAL A 37 3.11 -21.17 14.04
CA VAL A 37 4.43 -20.54 14.12
C VAL A 37 4.41 -19.07 13.72
N THR A 38 3.47 -18.70 12.83
CA THR A 38 3.28 -17.33 12.34
C THR A 38 2.16 -16.57 13.07
N LEU A 39 1.63 -17.12 14.17
CA LEU A 39 0.65 -16.44 15.01
C LEU A 39 1.37 -15.39 15.90
N GLY A 40 0.94 -14.13 15.80
CA GLY A 40 1.60 -13.03 16.50
C GLY A 40 1.47 -13.07 18.02
N PRO A 41 2.45 -12.49 18.76
CA PRO A 41 2.46 -12.46 20.21
C PRO A 41 1.46 -11.44 20.81
N TYR A 42 0.38 -11.12 20.09
CA TYR A 42 -0.61 -10.13 20.48
C TYR A 42 -1.79 -10.81 21.18
N LYS A 43 -2.37 -10.14 22.19
CA LYS A 43 -3.47 -10.70 23.01
C LYS A 43 -4.70 -11.13 22.20
N ASP A 44 -4.93 -10.53 21.03
CA ASP A 44 -6.08 -10.81 20.16
C ASP A 44 -5.71 -11.60 18.89
N ALA A 45 -4.49 -12.14 18.79
CA ALA A 45 -4.08 -12.93 17.63
C ALA A 45 -4.89 -14.23 17.55
N LYS A 46 -5.62 -14.41 16.46
CA LYS A 46 -6.41 -15.62 16.17
C LYS A 46 -5.94 -16.26 14.88
N LEU A 47 -6.02 -17.58 14.84
CA LEU A 47 -5.85 -18.34 13.61
C LEU A 47 -7.02 -18.03 12.68
N TYR A 48 -6.78 -18.20 11.38
CA TYR A 48 -7.84 -18.16 10.38
C TYR A 48 -8.91 -19.22 10.70
N ASP A 49 -10.17 -18.79 10.81
CA ASP A 49 -11.27 -19.63 11.33
C ASP A 49 -11.46 -20.91 10.51
N HIS A 50 -11.27 -20.85 9.18
CA HIS A 50 -11.44 -21.97 8.25
C HIS A 50 -10.13 -22.68 7.90
N LEU A 51 -9.06 -22.49 8.69
CA LEU A 51 -7.73 -23.06 8.42
C LEU A 51 -7.78 -24.57 8.19
N TYR A 52 -8.41 -25.30 9.09
CA TYR A 52 -8.38 -26.76 9.09
C TYR A 52 -9.22 -27.38 7.96
N THR A 53 -10.41 -26.83 7.74
CA THR A 53 -11.34 -27.26 6.70
C THR A 53 -10.79 -26.95 5.31
N GLU A 54 -10.30 -25.73 5.09
CA GLU A 54 -9.72 -25.33 3.80
C GLU A 54 -8.42 -26.08 3.50
N LEU A 55 -7.57 -26.35 4.50
CA LEU A 55 -6.38 -27.19 4.34
C LEU A 55 -6.74 -28.63 3.98
N PHE A 56 -7.77 -29.22 4.59
CA PHE A 56 -8.25 -30.55 4.22
C PHE A 56 -8.74 -30.58 2.78
N PHE A 57 -9.54 -29.58 2.38
CA PHE A 57 -10.09 -29.46 1.02
C PHE A 57 -8.98 -29.42 -0.04
N ASP A 58 -7.98 -28.55 0.14
CA ASP A 58 -6.87 -28.38 -0.80
C ASP A 58 -5.98 -29.62 -0.86
N LEU A 59 -5.65 -30.21 0.29
CA LEU A 59 -4.80 -31.39 0.34
C LEU A 59 -5.48 -32.63 -0.24
N TYR A 60 -6.80 -32.77 -0.04
CA TYR A 60 -7.56 -33.87 -0.63
C TYR A 60 -7.54 -33.77 -2.16
N LEU A 61 -7.76 -32.56 -2.72
CA LEU A 61 -7.63 -32.30 -4.16
C LEU A 61 -6.22 -32.64 -4.68
N LEU A 62 -5.19 -32.22 -3.95
CA LEU A 62 -3.80 -32.51 -4.31
C LEU A 62 -3.52 -34.03 -4.33
N VAL A 63 -3.92 -34.77 -3.29
CA VAL A 63 -3.68 -36.23 -3.26
C VAL A 63 -4.57 -36.99 -4.24
N ALA A 64 -5.75 -36.46 -4.58
CA ALA A 64 -6.59 -36.98 -5.66
C ALA A 64 -5.88 -36.83 -7.01
N ALA A 65 -5.33 -35.66 -7.32
CA ALA A 65 -4.53 -35.41 -8.51
C ALA A 65 -3.27 -36.31 -8.55
N LEU A 66 -2.54 -36.45 -7.44
CA LEU A 66 -1.40 -37.37 -7.34
C LEU A 66 -1.78 -38.83 -7.61
N THR A 67 -3.03 -39.20 -7.30
CA THR A 67 -3.52 -40.57 -7.51
C THR A 67 -3.78 -40.91 -8.97
N LEU A 68 -3.93 -39.90 -9.83
CA LEU A 68 -4.00 -40.05 -11.29
C LEU A 68 -2.61 -40.34 -11.90
N VAL A 69 -1.52 -39.96 -11.23
CA VAL A 69 -0.15 -40.14 -11.70
C VAL A 69 0.30 -41.60 -11.50
N PRO A 70 0.90 -42.28 -12.50
CA PRO A 70 1.42 -43.64 -12.36
C PRO A 70 2.40 -43.78 -11.18
N GLU A 71 2.39 -44.93 -10.51
CA GLU A 71 3.12 -45.11 -9.23
C GLU A 71 4.62 -44.82 -9.32
N ARG A 72 5.26 -45.17 -10.46
CA ARG A 72 6.67 -44.89 -10.73
C ARG A 72 7.01 -43.40 -10.63
N TRP A 73 6.15 -42.54 -11.19
CA TRP A 73 6.33 -41.08 -11.20
C TRP A 73 5.82 -40.41 -9.94
N ARG A 74 4.74 -40.95 -9.36
CA ARG A 74 4.12 -40.42 -8.13
C ARG A 74 5.10 -40.33 -6.96
N ARG A 75 6.01 -41.30 -6.82
CA ARG A 75 7.03 -41.28 -5.75
C ARG A 75 7.96 -40.06 -5.87
N TRP A 76 8.46 -39.80 -7.07
CA TRP A 76 9.32 -38.65 -7.34
C TRP A 76 8.57 -37.32 -7.21
N LEU A 77 7.33 -37.26 -7.70
CA LEU A 77 6.49 -36.08 -7.57
C LEU A 77 6.20 -35.74 -6.10
N ARG A 78 5.90 -36.73 -5.25
CA ARG A 78 5.76 -36.51 -3.80
C ARG A 78 7.04 -36.02 -3.15
N LEU A 79 8.19 -36.58 -3.52
CA LEU A 79 9.49 -36.14 -3.01
C LEU A 79 9.73 -34.68 -3.37
N MET A 80 9.48 -34.29 -4.62
CA MET A 80 9.55 -32.91 -5.07
C MET A 80 8.62 -31.99 -4.26
N LEU A 81 7.35 -32.38 -4.09
CA LEU A 81 6.38 -31.60 -3.31
C LEU A 81 6.77 -31.46 -1.84
N TYR A 82 7.34 -32.50 -1.22
CA TYR A 82 7.89 -32.39 0.13
C TYR A 82 8.99 -31.34 0.19
N VAL A 83 9.97 -31.40 -0.71
CA VAL A 83 11.08 -30.44 -0.75
C VAL A 83 10.55 -29.02 -0.93
N VAL A 84 9.62 -28.80 -1.86
CA VAL A 84 9.03 -27.49 -2.11
C VAL A 84 8.24 -27.00 -0.91
N PHE A 85 7.29 -27.77 -0.39
CA PHE A 85 6.39 -27.29 0.68
C PHE A 85 7.13 -27.06 1.99
N TYR A 86 8.06 -27.94 2.38
CA TYR A 86 8.90 -27.69 3.55
C TYR A 86 9.85 -26.52 3.34
N GLY A 87 10.45 -26.40 2.15
CA GLY A 87 11.34 -25.28 1.82
C GLY A 87 10.61 -23.93 1.94
N VAL A 88 9.43 -23.81 1.32
CA VAL A 88 8.63 -22.58 1.38
C VAL A 88 8.14 -22.29 2.80
N ALA A 89 7.73 -23.31 3.55
CA ALA A 89 7.33 -23.14 4.95
C ALA A 89 8.48 -22.68 5.85
N LEU A 90 9.70 -23.18 5.62
CA LEU A 90 10.91 -22.73 6.33
C LEU A 90 11.22 -21.27 6.02
N VAL A 91 11.18 -20.87 4.74
CA VAL A 91 11.40 -19.47 4.33
C VAL A 91 10.33 -18.55 4.94
N ASP A 92 9.06 -18.96 4.91
CA ASP A 92 7.95 -18.19 5.50
C ASP A 92 8.09 -17.98 7.01
N ALA A 93 8.42 -19.05 7.74
CA ALA A 93 8.68 -18.96 9.17
C ALA A 93 9.94 -18.17 9.50
N TYR A 94 11.00 -18.28 8.68
CA TYR A 94 12.20 -17.46 8.82
C TYR A 94 11.86 -15.97 8.68
N CYS A 95 11.14 -15.61 7.60
CA CYS A 95 10.71 -14.23 7.39
C CYS A 95 9.95 -13.70 8.62
N TYR A 96 9.10 -14.55 9.19
CA TYR A 96 8.31 -14.20 10.37
C TYR A 96 9.18 -13.98 11.62
N VAL A 97 10.10 -14.90 11.92
CA VAL A 97 10.98 -14.80 13.10
C VAL A 97 11.93 -13.60 12.99
N THR A 98 12.47 -13.35 11.80
CA THR A 98 13.48 -12.30 11.60
C THR A 98 12.87 -10.92 11.39
N PHE A 99 11.77 -10.83 10.63
CA PHE A 99 11.19 -9.55 10.20
C PHE A 99 9.79 -9.30 10.77
N SER A 100 9.25 -10.19 11.61
CA SER A 100 7.87 -10.13 12.11
C SER A 100 6.83 -10.06 10.98
N SER A 101 7.15 -10.61 9.80
CA SER A 101 6.27 -10.65 8.62
C SER A 101 6.42 -11.96 7.87
N THR A 102 5.32 -12.51 7.37
CA THR A 102 5.33 -13.71 6.53
C THR A 102 5.86 -13.42 5.12
N LEU A 103 6.06 -14.46 4.30
CA LEU A 103 6.32 -14.36 2.87
C LEU A 103 5.31 -13.45 2.21
N ASN A 104 5.85 -12.57 1.38
CA ASN A 104 5.11 -11.51 0.76
C ASN A 104 5.91 -11.02 -0.49
N PRO A 105 5.30 -10.36 -1.49
CA PRO A 105 5.92 -9.97 -2.77
C PRO A 105 7.29 -9.31 -2.61
N SER A 106 7.31 -8.40 -1.68
CA SER A 106 8.46 -7.69 -1.21
C SER A 106 9.62 -8.55 -0.70
N MET A 107 9.36 -9.54 0.15
CA MET A 107 10.41 -10.46 0.64
C MET A 107 11.02 -11.24 -0.52
N LEU A 108 10.23 -11.56 -1.56
CA LEU A 108 10.75 -12.19 -2.77
C LEU A 108 11.63 -11.28 -3.62
N MET A 109 11.36 -9.96 -3.67
CA MET A 109 12.25 -9.03 -4.37
C MET A 109 13.64 -9.02 -3.75
N LEU A 110 13.75 -9.05 -2.42
CA LEU A 110 15.03 -9.15 -1.72
C LEU A 110 15.80 -10.40 -2.13
N VAL A 111 15.11 -11.54 -2.15
CA VAL A 111 15.72 -12.82 -2.54
C VAL A 111 16.15 -12.81 -4.02
N GLY A 112 15.38 -12.15 -4.89
CA GLY A 112 15.76 -11.95 -6.30
C GLY A 112 17.01 -11.09 -6.49
N GLU A 113 17.31 -10.18 -5.55
CA GLU A 113 18.53 -9.37 -5.53
C GLU A 113 19.72 -10.11 -4.91
N THR A 114 19.49 -11.23 -4.21
CA THR A 114 20.57 -11.96 -3.54
C THR A 114 21.45 -12.78 -4.48
N ASN A 115 22.74 -12.86 -4.17
CA ASN A 115 23.72 -13.67 -4.90
C ASN A 115 23.94 -15.06 -4.25
N GLY A 116 24.69 -15.94 -4.92
CA GLY A 116 24.94 -17.31 -4.43
C GLY A 116 25.65 -17.40 -3.06
N ARG A 117 26.37 -16.35 -2.64
CA ARG A 117 27.01 -16.26 -1.32
C ARG A 117 26.00 -15.94 -0.23
N GLU A 118 25.08 -15.02 -0.49
CA GLU A 118 23.99 -14.67 0.43
C GLU A 118 22.98 -15.81 0.60
N ALA A 119 22.70 -16.57 -0.47
CA ALA A 119 21.93 -17.81 -0.37
C ALA A 119 22.61 -18.88 0.50
N TRP A 120 23.95 -18.96 0.46
CA TRP A 120 24.72 -19.86 1.33
C TRP A 120 24.73 -19.38 2.78
N GLU A 121 24.87 -18.07 3.03
CA GLU A 121 24.77 -17.46 4.36
C GLU A 121 23.35 -17.61 4.95
N PHE A 122 22.31 -17.60 4.12
CA PHE A 122 20.95 -17.98 4.53
C PHE A 122 20.87 -19.44 4.99
N LEU A 123 21.48 -20.38 4.25
CA LEU A 123 21.50 -21.79 4.65
C LEU A 123 22.26 -22.01 5.96
N THR A 124 23.34 -21.29 6.21
CA THR A 124 24.10 -21.40 7.48
C THR A 124 23.35 -20.76 8.65
N THR A 125 22.59 -19.69 8.43
CA THR A 125 21.76 -19.06 9.48
C THR A 125 20.56 -19.92 9.87
N LEU A 126 19.99 -20.72 8.96
CA LEU A 126 18.98 -21.74 9.29
C LEU A 126 19.48 -22.82 10.27
N VAL A 127 20.80 -22.97 10.44
CA VAL A 127 21.44 -23.95 11.34
C VAL A 127 21.91 -23.28 12.66
N SER A 128 21.70 -21.98 12.82
CA SER A 128 22.05 -21.28 14.07
C SER A 128 21.19 -21.76 15.24
N ALA A 129 21.80 -21.93 16.42
CA ALA A 129 21.11 -22.44 17.60
C ALA A 129 19.90 -21.55 17.98
N ASP A 130 20.05 -20.23 17.90
CA ASP A 130 18.99 -19.27 18.24
C ASP A 130 17.76 -19.41 17.33
N LEU A 131 17.94 -19.68 16.03
CA LEU A 131 16.81 -19.92 15.12
C LEU A 131 16.22 -21.32 15.29
N ILE A 132 17.03 -22.34 15.54
CA ILE A 132 16.53 -23.71 15.77
C ILE A 132 15.64 -23.76 17.01
N PHE A 133 15.96 -22.99 18.05
CA PHE A 133 15.13 -22.90 19.27
C PHE A 133 14.02 -21.84 19.18
N SER A 134 13.89 -21.13 18.06
CA SER A 134 12.76 -20.24 17.77
C SER A 134 11.54 -21.01 17.24
N ASN A 135 10.46 -20.31 16.88
CA ASN A 135 9.28 -20.93 16.27
C ASN A 135 9.62 -21.70 14.96
N LEU A 136 10.73 -21.40 14.29
CA LEU A 136 11.22 -22.14 13.12
C LEU A 136 11.53 -23.62 13.45
N GLY A 137 11.97 -23.90 14.68
CA GLY A 137 12.31 -25.25 15.16
C GLY A 137 11.19 -26.27 15.03
N TRP A 138 9.93 -25.83 15.12
CA TRP A 138 8.77 -26.70 14.94
C TRP A 138 8.66 -27.28 13.53
N ILE A 139 9.05 -26.50 12.51
CA ILE A 139 9.06 -26.99 11.12
C ILE A 139 10.23 -27.97 10.92
N LEU A 140 11.40 -27.68 11.47
CA LEU A 140 12.56 -28.58 11.43
C LEU A 140 12.28 -29.91 12.15
N LEU A 141 11.63 -29.86 13.30
CA LEU A 141 11.17 -31.05 14.02
C LEU A 141 10.21 -31.88 13.17
N LEU A 142 9.25 -31.23 12.49
CA LEU A 142 8.31 -31.91 11.61
C LEU A 142 9.01 -32.58 10.42
N ILE A 143 10.04 -31.96 9.86
CA ILE A 143 10.91 -32.58 8.84
C ILE A 143 11.59 -33.82 9.41
N GLY A 144 12.19 -33.73 10.61
CA GLY A 144 12.85 -34.84 11.29
C GLY A 144 11.90 -36.01 11.55
N VAL A 145 10.67 -35.73 12.01
CA VAL A 145 9.62 -36.74 12.21
C VAL A 145 9.22 -37.39 10.89
N ASN A 146 9.04 -36.62 9.82
CA ASN A 146 8.69 -37.16 8.51
C ASN A 146 9.80 -38.08 7.96
N LEU A 147 11.08 -37.67 8.08
CA LEU A 147 12.23 -38.50 7.70
C LEU A 147 12.31 -39.78 8.53
N LEU A 148 12.10 -39.70 9.85
CA LEU A 148 12.07 -40.86 10.73
C LEU A 148 10.95 -41.83 10.34
N LEU A 149 9.75 -41.35 10.03
CA LEU A 149 8.63 -42.19 9.58
C LEU A 149 8.82 -42.76 8.18
N TYR A 150 9.63 -42.10 7.35
CA TYR A 150 10.04 -42.60 6.04
C TYR A 150 11.05 -43.74 6.17
N PHE A 151 12.15 -43.54 6.90
CA PHE A 151 13.27 -44.50 7.02
C PHE A 151 13.05 -45.60 8.07
N ALA A 152 12.26 -45.33 9.11
CA ALA A 152 11.96 -46.29 10.17
C ALA A 152 10.45 -46.57 10.23
N PRO A 153 9.89 -47.29 9.23
CA PRO A 153 8.45 -47.55 9.14
C PRO A 153 7.88 -48.31 10.34
N ARG A 154 8.72 -48.94 11.18
CA ARG A 154 8.34 -49.53 12.47
C ARG A 154 7.72 -48.55 13.47
N TYR A 155 8.01 -47.25 13.33
CA TYR A 155 7.47 -46.19 14.18
C TYR A 155 6.24 -45.50 13.60
N ARG A 156 5.73 -45.96 12.45
CA ARG A 156 4.44 -45.49 11.95
C ARG A 156 3.37 -45.98 12.93
N LEU A 157 2.93 -45.09 13.82
CA LEU A 157 1.78 -45.28 14.73
C LEU A 157 0.53 -45.83 14.02
N PHE A 158 0.45 -45.60 12.70
CA PHE A 158 -0.59 -46.08 11.82
C PHE A 158 0.00 -47.01 10.75
N TYR A 159 0.26 -48.28 11.11
CA TYR A 159 0.55 -49.33 10.15
C TYR A 159 -0.78 -49.89 9.65
N TRP A 160 -1.31 -49.38 8.53
CA TRP A 160 -2.53 -49.97 7.95
C TRP A 160 -2.22 -51.42 7.59
N PRO A 161 -2.92 -52.41 8.16
CA PRO A 161 -2.62 -53.80 7.90
C PRO A 161 -2.70 -54.06 6.39
N LYS A 162 -1.75 -54.83 5.85
CA LYS A 162 -1.78 -55.25 4.43
C LYS A 162 -3.02 -56.09 4.07
N GLN A 163 -3.85 -56.43 5.06
CA GLN A 163 -5.16 -57.02 4.85
C GLN A 163 -6.07 -56.01 4.16
N ALA A 164 -6.58 -56.39 2.99
CA ALA A 164 -7.58 -55.59 2.29
C ALA A 164 -8.77 -55.39 3.23
N LEU A 165 -9.16 -54.13 3.45
CA LEU A 165 -10.42 -53.82 4.09
C LEU A 165 -11.54 -54.52 3.34
N SER A 166 -12.58 -54.94 4.04
CA SER A 166 -13.77 -55.41 3.35
C SER A 166 -14.32 -54.27 2.49
N LEU A 167 -14.81 -54.61 1.29
CA LEU A 167 -15.35 -53.65 0.33
C LEU A 167 -16.38 -52.68 0.96
N PRO A 168 -17.28 -53.11 1.87
CA PRO A 168 -18.20 -52.19 2.56
C PRO A 168 -17.50 -51.12 3.41
N ILE A 169 -16.38 -51.46 4.06
CA ILE A 169 -15.61 -50.51 4.87
C ILE A 169 -14.89 -49.49 3.98
N GLU A 170 -14.34 -49.92 2.83
CA GLU A 170 -13.76 -48.98 1.86
C GLU A 170 -14.81 -48.04 1.26
N VAL A 171 -16.02 -48.53 1.01
CA VAL A 171 -17.15 -47.71 0.58
C VAL A 171 -17.52 -46.70 1.66
N ALA A 172 -17.64 -47.13 2.93
CA ALA A 172 -17.95 -46.22 4.04
C ALA A 172 -16.90 -45.11 4.20
N PHE A 173 -15.60 -45.45 4.17
CA PHE A 173 -14.53 -44.46 4.21
C PHE A 173 -14.52 -43.54 2.99
N SER A 174 -14.87 -44.05 1.82
CA SER A 174 -14.99 -43.22 0.61
C SER A 174 -16.12 -42.21 0.73
N VAL A 175 -17.29 -42.65 1.22
CA VAL A 175 -18.43 -41.77 1.46
C VAL A 175 -18.06 -40.70 2.49
N LEU A 176 -17.41 -41.06 3.60
CA LEU A 176 -16.96 -40.11 4.61
C LEU A 176 -15.92 -39.12 4.06
N ALA A 177 -14.93 -39.60 3.30
CA ALA A 177 -13.89 -38.76 2.73
C ALA A 177 -14.47 -37.76 1.71
N VAL A 178 -15.36 -38.22 0.83
CA VAL A 178 -16.01 -37.36 -0.18
C VAL A 178 -17.01 -36.41 0.48
N ALA A 179 -17.83 -36.87 1.43
CA ALA A 179 -18.76 -35.99 2.15
C ALA A 179 -18.02 -34.94 2.98
N GLY A 180 -16.95 -35.33 3.68
CA GLY A 180 -16.07 -34.41 4.39
C GLY A 180 -15.41 -33.41 3.46
N TRP A 181 -14.93 -33.85 2.29
CA TRP A 181 -14.36 -32.96 1.27
C TRP A 181 -15.39 -31.96 0.73
N VAL A 182 -16.62 -32.40 0.45
CA VAL A 182 -17.71 -31.51 0.02
C VAL A 182 -18.07 -30.50 1.11
N ALA A 183 -18.21 -30.93 2.37
CA ALA A 183 -18.51 -30.05 3.49
C ALA A 183 -17.40 -29.01 3.72
N CYS A 184 -16.13 -29.45 3.69
CA CYS A 184 -14.97 -28.54 3.78
C CYS A 184 -14.90 -27.60 2.58
N GLY A 185 -15.31 -28.06 1.39
CA GLY A 185 -15.39 -27.23 0.18
C GLY A 185 -16.45 -26.14 0.29
N CYS A 186 -17.63 -26.45 0.85
CA CYS A 186 -18.65 -25.45 1.13
C CYS A 186 -18.17 -24.38 2.11
N ASP A 187 -17.46 -24.79 3.17
CA ASP A 187 -16.87 -23.88 4.17
C ASP A 187 -15.75 -23.01 3.57
N ALA A 188 -14.88 -23.60 2.75
CA ALA A 188 -13.76 -22.91 2.10
C ALA A 188 -14.16 -22.03 0.90
N TRP A 189 -15.34 -22.26 0.31
CA TRP A 189 -15.70 -21.70 -1.01
C TRP A 189 -15.60 -20.17 -1.06
N GLU A 190 -16.08 -19.50 0.00
CA GLU A 190 -16.05 -18.05 0.07
C GLU A 190 -14.61 -17.51 -0.03
N ASN A 191 -13.67 -18.11 0.71
CA ASN A 191 -12.28 -17.70 0.65
C ASN A 191 -11.63 -18.03 -0.71
N LYS A 192 -11.94 -19.19 -1.31
CA LYS A 192 -11.45 -19.55 -2.65
C LYS A 192 -11.84 -18.53 -3.71
N VAL A 193 -13.10 -18.07 -3.70
CA VAL A 193 -13.57 -17.02 -4.62
C VAL A 193 -12.83 -15.71 -4.40
N LYS A 194 -12.60 -15.33 -3.13
CA LYS A 194 -11.87 -14.10 -2.78
C LYS A 194 -10.39 -14.15 -3.17
N VAL A 195 -9.70 -15.27 -2.92
CA VAL A 195 -8.31 -15.49 -3.34
C VAL A 195 -8.20 -15.52 -4.86
N HIS A 196 -9.14 -16.17 -5.56
CA HIS A 196 -9.19 -16.13 -7.03
C HIS A 196 -9.35 -14.69 -7.55
N ARG A 197 -10.25 -13.89 -6.95
CA ARG A 197 -10.41 -12.48 -7.30
C ARG A 197 -9.09 -11.72 -7.13
N LEU A 198 -8.42 -11.90 -6.00
CA LEU A 198 -7.11 -11.30 -5.72
C LEU A 198 -6.05 -11.68 -6.76
N MET A 199 -6.00 -12.95 -7.18
CA MET A 199 -5.05 -13.47 -8.18
C MET A 199 -5.45 -13.18 -9.64
N SER A 200 -6.57 -12.50 -9.86
CA SER A 200 -7.10 -12.16 -11.18
C SER A 200 -7.09 -10.66 -11.48
N ALA A 201 -6.54 -9.86 -10.56
CA ALA A 201 -6.35 -8.44 -10.74
C ALA A 201 -5.49 -8.13 -11.97
N LYS A 202 -5.76 -7.00 -12.62
CA LYS A 202 -5.03 -6.58 -13.83
C LYS A 202 -3.99 -5.51 -13.56
N THR A 203 -3.97 -4.94 -12.37
CA THR A 203 -2.99 -3.94 -11.95
C THR A 203 -2.63 -4.12 -10.48
N ILE A 204 -1.44 -3.66 -10.08
CA ILE A 204 -1.03 -3.65 -8.67
C ILE A 204 -1.99 -2.84 -7.82
N GLY A 205 -2.54 -1.76 -8.36
CA GLY A 205 -3.55 -1.00 -7.66
C GLY A 205 -4.77 -1.85 -7.28
N GLU A 206 -5.27 -2.68 -8.20
CA GLU A 206 -6.43 -3.54 -7.93
C GLU A 206 -6.12 -4.59 -6.85
N VAL A 207 -4.88 -5.11 -6.84
CA VAL A 207 -4.37 -5.99 -5.78
C VAL A 207 -4.41 -5.30 -4.42
N GLU A 208 -3.84 -4.09 -4.31
CA GLU A 208 -3.84 -3.32 -3.07
C GLU A 208 -5.26 -2.97 -2.60
N HIS A 209 -6.12 -2.56 -3.54
CA HIS A 209 -7.52 -2.28 -3.24
C HIS A 209 -8.25 -3.52 -2.71
N THR A 210 -7.99 -4.68 -3.31
CA THR A 210 -8.57 -5.95 -2.85
C THR A 210 -8.05 -6.32 -1.46
N LEU A 211 -6.76 -6.16 -1.19
CA LEU A 211 -6.15 -6.47 0.12
C LEU A 211 -6.56 -5.51 1.24
N THR A 212 -6.88 -4.25 0.91
CA THR A 212 -7.33 -3.25 1.90
C THR A 212 -8.81 -3.39 2.27
N ASN A 213 -9.57 -4.21 1.54
CA ASN A 213 -10.95 -4.52 1.88
C ASN A 213 -11.02 -5.49 3.07
N LYS A 214 -11.84 -5.18 4.10
CA LYS A 214 -12.02 -6.05 5.28
C LYS A 214 -12.46 -7.49 4.97
N HIS A 215 -13.03 -7.74 3.79
CA HIS A 215 -13.49 -9.05 3.33
C HIS A 215 -12.62 -9.64 2.21
N HIS A 216 -11.32 -9.36 2.21
CA HIS A 216 -10.37 -9.90 1.24
C HIS A 216 -10.11 -11.40 1.43
N GLY A 217 -9.48 -12.04 0.43
CA GLY A 217 -9.08 -13.45 0.51
C GLY A 217 -7.90 -13.63 1.46
N VAL A 218 -7.96 -14.65 2.31
CA VAL A 218 -6.93 -14.98 3.29
C VAL A 218 -5.93 -15.96 2.66
N LEU A 219 -4.69 -15.50 2.49
CA LEU A 219 -3.56 -16.33 2.08
C LEU A 219 -3.05 -17.14 3.28
N TYR A 220 -3.84 -18.13 3.68
CA TYR A 220 -3.73 -18.80 4.97
C TYR A 220 -2.53 -19.74 5.10
N ASN A 221 -1.86 -20.12 4.00
CA ASN A 221 -0.71 -21.01 4.00
C ASN A 221 0.49 -20.42 3.22
N PRO A 222 1.72 -20.88 3.51
CA PRO A 222 2.94 -20.37 2.89
C PRO A 222 2.97 -20.44 1.36
N MET A 223 2.40 -21.50 0.77
CA MET A 223 2.39 -21.67 -0.69
C MET A 223 1.50 -20.64 -1.37
N LEU A 224 0.32 -20.33 -0.81
CA LEU A 224 -0.55 -19.28 -1.34
C LEU A 224 0.12 -17.91 -1.24
N ARG A 225 0.82 -17.64 -0.14
CA ARG A 225 1.62 -16.41 0.03
C ARG A 225 2.71 -16.33 -1.03
N LEU A 226 3.45 -17.40 -1.29
CA LEU A 226 4.48 -17.44 -2.33
C LEU A 226 3.90 -17.18 -3.72
N VAL A 227 2.84 -17.89 -4.09
CA VAL A 227 2.20 -17.74 -5.41
C VAL A 227 1.68 -16.32 -5.61
N PHE A 228 1.03 -15.76 -4.59
CA PHE A 228 0.58 -14.37 -4.60
C PHE A 228 1.76 -13.40 -4.77
N SER A 229 2.85 -13.67 -4.06
CA SER A 229 4.05 -12.85 -4.07
C SER A 229 4.70 -12.81 -5.45
N LEU A 230 4.79 -13.96 -6.13
CA LEU A 230 5.29 -14.05 -7.50
C LEU A 230 4.38 -13.30 -8.48
N TYR A 231 3.07 -13.53 -8.39
CA TYR A 231 2.07 -12.89 -9.24
C TYR A 231 2.05 -11.36 -9.09
N ALA A 232 2.07 -10.84 -7.86
CA ALA A 232 2.09 -9.40 -7.63
C ALA A 232 3.38 -8.75 -8.14
N ASN A 233 4.53 -9.41 -7.98
CA ASN A 233 5.80 -8.88 -8.52
C ASN A 233 5.82 -8.85 -10.05
N ASP A 234 5.29 -9.87 -10.72
CA ASP A 234 5.13 -9.90 -12.18
C ASP A 234 4.21 -8.77 -12.67
N LEU A 235 3.13 -8.52 -11.95
CA LEU A 235 2.23 -7.43 -12.29
C LEU A 235 2.85 -6.04 -12.07
N ALA A 236 3.69 -5.88 -11.04
CA ALA A 236 4.45 -4.66 -10.79
C ALA A 236 5.52 -4.43 -11.87
N SER A 237 6.24 -5.49 -12.30
CA SER A 237 7.32 -5.37 -13.29
C SER A 237 6.80 -4.86 -14.62
N HIS A 238 5.63 -5.33 -15.08
CA HIS A 238 4.99 -4.81 -16.30
C HIS A 238 4.71 -3.30 -16.25
N GLN A 239 4.29 -2.76 -15.10
CA GLN A 239 4.08 -1.32 -14.95
C GLN A 239 5.40 -0.54 -14.91
N VAL A 240 6.44 -1.10 -14.28
CA VAL A 240 7.79 -0.53 -14.25
C VAL A 240 8.40 -0.51 -15.66
N ASP A 241 8.26 -1.58 -16.44
CA ASP A 241 8.79 -1.66 -17.81
C ASP A 241 8.17 -0.59 -18.71
N LYS A 242 6.84 -0.39 -18.59
CA LYS A 242 6.15 0.70 -19.29
C LYS A 242 6.69 2.08 -18.90
N LEU A 243 6.89 2.33 -17.61
CA LEU A 243 7.46 3.58 -17.12
C LEU A 243 8.88 3.79 -17.64
N VAL A 244 9.73 2.77 -17.62
CA VAL A 244 11.10 2.86 -18.15
C VAL A 244 11.05 3.20 -19.65
N ALA A 245 10.17 2.55 -20.41
CA ALA A 245 9.97 2.88 -21.82
C ALA A 245 9.40 4.28 -22.06
N ALA A 246 8.59 4.81 -21.13
CA ALA A 246 8.07 6.18 -21.19
C ALA A 246 9.18 7.20 -20.87
N ALA A 247 10.00 6.92 -19.84
CA ALA A 247 11.14 7.74 -19.41
C ALA A 247 12.17 7.92 -20.54
N ASP A 248 12.44 6.86 -21.31
CA ASP A 248 13.34 6.91 -22.47
C ASP A 248 12.83 7.85 -23.58
N LYS A 249 11.50 8.05 -23.67
CA LYS A 249 10.83 8.89 -24.66
C LYS A 249 10.61 10.34 -24.19
N VAL A 250 11.01 10.69 -22.96
CA VAL A 250 10.88 12.06 -22.43
C VAL A 250 11.69 13.02 -23.29
N SER A 251 11.08 14.12 -23.69
CA SER A 251 11.74 15.19 -24.46
C SER A 251 11.31 16.55 -23.91
N VAL A 252 12.28 17.45 -23.75
CA VAL A 252 12.04 18.84 -23.34
C VAL A 252 12.51 19.74 -24.48
N ASP A 253 11.63 20.61 -24.96
CA ASP A 253 11.92 21.53 -26.05
C ASP A 253 12.73 22.73 -25.56
N SER A 254 12.30 23.31 -24.42
CA SER A 254 12.99 24.43 -23.78
C SER A 254 12.58 24.56 -22.31
N CYS A 255 13.38 25.29 -21.54
CA CYS A 255 13.07 25.64 -20.16
C CYS A 255 13.48 27.08 -19.90
N SER A 256 12.51 27.94 -19.56
CA SER A 256 12.78 29.34 -19.21
C SER A 256 13.21 29.53 -17.76
N PHE A 257 13.24 28.46 -16.97
CA PHE A 257 13.49 28.45 -15.52
C PHE A 257 12.70 29.52 -14.78
N ARG A 258 11.41 29.63 -15.13
CA ARG A 258 10.50 30.67 -14.63
C ARG A 258 10.56 30.76 -13.12
N SER A 259 10.61 29.62 -12.42
CA SER A 259 10.83 29.56 -10.97
C SER A 259 12.19 28.92 -10.65
N PRO A 260 13.17 29.64 -10.09
CA PRO A 260 14.49 29.09 -9.78
C PRO A 260 14.44 27.97 -8.74
N THR A 261 13.57 28.07 -7.74
CA THR A 261 13.40 27.02 -6.73
C THR A 261 11.93 26.74 -6.54
N ILE A 262 11.53 25.50 -6.84
CA ILE A 262 10.20 24.97 -6.57
C ILE A 262 10.32 23.96 -5.45
N VAL A 263 9.55 24.13 -4.39
CA VAL A 263 9.48 23.19 -3.28
C VAL A 263 8.10 22.55 -3.27
N LEU A 264 8.05 21.24 -3.41
CA LEU A 264 6.81 20.47 -3.31
C LEU A 264 6.80 19.72 -1.97
N ILE A 265 5.80 19.98 -1.14
CA ILE A 265 5.60 19.25 0.10
C ILE A 265 4.40 18.32 -0.11
N ILE A 266 4.67 17.02 -0.09
CA ILE A 266 3.68 15.94 -0.15
C ILE A 266 3.42 15.48 1.29
N GLY A 267 2.24 15.81 1.81
CA GLY A 267 1.74 15.31 3.10
C GLY A 267 1.05 13.95 2.97
N GLU A 268 0.60 13.41 4.09
CA GLU A 268 -0.01 12.08 4.20
C GLU A 268 -1.27 12.15 5.07
N SER A 269 -2.39 11.57 4.62
CA SER A 269 -3.62 11.38 5.41
C SER A 269 -4.22 12.66 6.03
N TYR A 270 -4.16 13.80 5.36
CA TYR A 270 -4.65 15.07 5.92
C TYR A 270 -5.98 15.52 5.32
N GLY A 271 -7.06 15.28 6.06
CA GLY A 271 -8.40 15.78 5.70
C GLY A 271 -8.54 17.28 5.89
N ARG A 272 -9.09 17.98 4.88
CA ARG A 272 -9.31 19.43 4.92
C ARG A 272 -10.17 19.87 6.11
N HIS A 273 -11.12 19.04 6.51
CA HIS A 273 -12.08 19.29 7.56
C HIS A 273 -11.47 19.34 8.97
N HIS A 274 -10.21 18.93 9.16
CA HIS A 274 -9.44 19.10 10.41
C HIS A 274 -8.51 20.31 10.40
N SER A 275 -8.56 21.13 9.35
CA SER A 275 -7.70 22.29 9.21
C SER A 275 -8.43 23.57 9.61
N HIS A 276 -7.93 24.28 10.63
CA HIS A 276 -8.52 25.56 11.07
C HIS A 276 -8.53 26.60 9.95
N GLN A 277 -7.50 26.58 9.08
CA GLN A 277 -7.43 27.45 7.90
C GLN A 277 -8.65 27.30 6.96
N TYR A 278 -9.32 26.15 6.98
CA TYR A 278 -10.48 25.83 6.16
C TYR A 278 -11.79 25.76 6.96
N GLY A 279 -11.81 26.26 8.20
CA GLY A 279 -13.02 26.39 9.01
C GLY A 279 -13.20 25.35 10.11
N TYR A 280 -12.21 24.49 10.36
CA TYR A 280 -12.25 23.62 11.54
C TYR A 280 -12.23 24.44 12.84
N GLN A 281 -12.95 24.00 13.86
CA GLN A 281 -13.21 24.80 15.08
C GLN A 281 -12.01 24.91 16.01
N LEU A 282 -11.07 23.96 15.95
CA LEU A 282 -9.90 23.92 16.81
C LEU A 282 -8.68 24.51 16.10
N PRO A 283 -7.78 25.23 16.79
CA PRO A 283 -6.63 25.90 16.19
C PRO A 283 -5.53 24.89 15.82
N THR A 284 -5.78 24.03 14.85
CA THR A 284 -4.87 22.99 14.37
C THR A 284 -3.77 23.56 13.46
N THR A 285 -4.02 24.65 12.72
CA THR A 285 -3.07 25.25 11.75
C THR A 285 -2.67 26.71 12.01
N PRO A 286 -2.26 27.09 13.23
CA PRO A 286 -2.03 28.51 13.56
C PRO A 286 -0.87 29.14 12.77
N ARG A 287 0.11 28.37 12.28
CA ARG A 287 1.26 28.93 11.55
C ARG A 287 0.93 29.16 10.09
N GLN A 288 0.20 28.24 9.46
CA GLN A 288 -0.34 28.43 8.11
C GLN A 288 -1.24 29.66 8.05
N GLU A 289 -2.15 29.83 9.02
CA GLU A 289 -3.00 31.03 9.11
C GLU A 289 -2.21 32.32 9.27
N ARG A 290 -1.20 32.33 10.15
CA ARG A 290 -0.34 33.50 10.34
C ARG A 290 0.38 33.86 9.04
N ARG A 291 0.80 32.89 8.23
CA ARG A 291 1.40 33.15 6.91
C ARG A 291 0.39 33.66 5.90
N ALA A 292 -0.82 33.11 5.89
CA ALA A 292 -1.90 33.58 5.03
C ALA A 292 -2.26 35.05 5.34
N ARG A 293 -2.36 35.41 6.63
CA ARG A 293 -2.61 36.79 7.08
C ARG A 293 -1.49 37.77 6.70
N LYS A 294 -0.25 37.28 6.54
CA LYS A 294 0.87 38.09 6.02
C LYS A 294 0.82 38.28 4.49
N GLY A 295 -0.11 37.63 3.79
CA GLY A 295 -0.37 37.82 2.36
C GLY A 295 0.48 36.98 1.41
N PHE A 296 1.37 36.11 1.91
CA PHE A 296 2.30 35.33 1.06
C PHE A 296 1.93 33.85 0.91
N LEU A 297 0.94 33.35 1.66
CA LEU A 297 0.40 31.99 1.54
C LEU A 297 -1.05 32.08 1.04
N VAL A 298 -1.33 31.42 -0.07
CA VAL A 298 -2.63 31.40 -0.75
C VAL A 298 -3.27 30.02 -0.58
N PRO A 299 -4.30 29.89 0.27
CA PRO A 299 -5.07 28.65 0.40
C PRO A 299 -6.04 28.48 -0.77
N PHE A 300 -6.10 27.26 -1.34
CA PHE A 300 -7.03 26.90 -2.41
C PHE A 300 -8.25 26.20 -1.83
N THR A 301 -9.45 26.61 -2.26
CA THR A 301 -10.69 26.27 -1.55
C THR A 301 -11.51 25.13 -2.17
N ASP A 302 -11.12 24.60 -3.32
CA ASP A 302 -11.88 23.54 -4.01
C ASP A 302 -10.92 22.51 -4.65
N VAL A 303 -10.16 21.80 -3.80
CA VAL A 303 -9.16 20.81 -4.21
C VAL A 303 -9.53 19.43 -3.67
N VAL A 304 -9.47 18.42 -4.54
CA VAL A 304 -9.67 17.01 -4.18
C VAL A 304 -8.50 16.14 -4.61
N ALA A 305 -8.25 15.08 -3.84
CA ALA A 305 -7.40 13.98 -4.27
C ALA A 305 -8.15 13.12 -5.30
N PRO A 306 -7.46 12.47 -6.24
CA PRO A 306 -8.10 11.59 -7.21
C PRO A 306 -8.38 10.17 -6.64
N TRP A 307 -7.64 9.77 -5.61
CA TRP A 307 -7.83 8.53 -4.85
C TRP A 307 -7.67 8.80 -3.35
N ASN A 308 -8.16 7.87 -2.53
CA ASN A 308 -8.00 7.85 -1.08
C ASN A 308 -6.97 6.80 -0.62
N LEU A 309 -6.03 6.42 -1.49
CA LEU A 309 -4.97 5.47 -1.21
C LEU A 309 -3.66 6.01 -1.81
N THR A 310 -2.64 6.17 -0.96
CA THR A 310 -1.31 6.73 -1.28
C THR A 310 -0.76 6.16 -2.59
N SER A 311 -0.89 4.84 -2.79
CA SER A 311 -0.51 4.13 -4.02
C SER A 311 -1.01 4.75 -5.30
N TYR A 312 -2.31 4.96 -5.38
CA TYR A 312 -2.95 5.50 -6.56
C TYR A 312 -2.75 6.99 -6.68
N VAL A 313 -2.65 7.70 -5.54
CA VAL A 313 -2.35 9.12 -5.57
C VAL A 313 -0.95 9.34 -6.15
N PHE A 314 0.07 8.64 -5.67
CA PHE A 314 1.44 8.77 -6.19
C PHE A 314 1.54 8.42 -7.67
N LYS A 315 0.86 7.35 -8.11
CA LYS A 315 0.77 6.96 -9.53
C LYS A 315 0.28 8.12 -10.41
N ASN A 316 -0.71 8.89 -9.96
CA ASN A 316 -1.30 9.97 -10.76
C ASN A 316 -0.66 11.34 -10.52
N VAL A 317 -0.19 11.63 -9.32
CA VAL A 317 0.46 12.92 -8.97
C VAL A 317 1.88 12.99 -9.52
N PHE A 318 2.57 11.85 -9.70
CA PHE A 318 3.89 11.84 -10.34
C PHE A 318 3.82 11.78 -11.86
N SER A 319 2.78 11.17 -12.44
CA SER A 319 2.62 11.02 -13.88
C SER A 319 2.06 12.27 -14.54
N MET A 320 2.43 12.55 -15.79
CA MET A 320 1.78 13.59 -16.60
C MET A 320 0.34 13.25 -17.01
N HIS A 321 -0.11 12.01 -16.76
CA HIS A 321 -1.46 11.53 -16.96
C HIS A 321 -2.48 12.23 -16.04
N VAL A 322 -3.61 12.63 -16.62
CA VAL A 322 -4.76 13.20 -15.92
C VAL A 322 -5.95 12.24 -16.07
N VAL A 323 -6.70 12.01 -14.98
CA VAL A 323 -7.83 11.07 -14.98
C VAL A 323 -8.86 11.48 -16.04
N GLY A 324 -9.23 10.49 -16.87
CA GLY A 324 -10.10 10.68 -18.05
C GLY A 324 -9.34 10.75 -19.38
N GLN A 325 -8.00 10.81 -19.36
CA GLN A 325 -7.20 10.61 -20.57
C GLN A 325 -7.17 9.14 -21.00
N GLN A 326 -6.76 8.92 -22.25
CA GLN A 326 -6.55 7.57 -22.80
C GLN A 326 -5.28 6.95 -22.20
N GLY A 327 -5.30 5.63 -22.00
CA GLY A 327 -4.19 4.90 -21.39
C GLY A 327 -4.20 4.99 -19.86
N GLU A 328 -3.12 4.51 -19.25
CA GLU A 328 -2.91 4.48 -17.81
C GLU A 328 -1.77 5.42 -17.41
N TRP A 329 -1.68 5.73 -16.10
CA TRP A 329 -0.62 6.58 -15.56
C TRP A 329 0.81 6.14 -15.95
N CYS A 330 1.05 4.83 -16.14
CA CYS A 330 2.36 4.29 -16.52
C CYS A 330 2.67 4.38 -18.02
N ASP A 331 1.73 4.84 -18.85
CA ASP A 331 1.95 5.11 -20.27
C ASP A 331 2.51 6.54 -20.51
N TYR A 332 2.58 7.36 -19.46
CA TYR A 332 3.03 8.75 -19.49
C TYR A 332 4.28 8.93 -18.62
N PRO A 333 5.15 9.91 -18.96
CA PRO A 333 6.35 10.16 -18.17
C PRO A 333 6.04 10.74 -16.79
N LEU A 334 6.99 10.57 -15.87
CA LEU A 334 6.88 11.14 -14.53
C LEU A 334 7.48 12.57 -14.53
N PHE A 335 6.80 13.53 -13.89
CA PHE A 335 7.24 14.92 -13.90
C PHE A 335 8.69 15.13 -13.39
N PRO A 336 9.22 14.39 -12.39
CA PRO A 336 10.60 14.57 -11.97
C PRO A 336 11.60 14.29 -13.08
N GLU A 337 11.29 13.34 -13.98
CA GLU A 337 12.12 13.01 -15.16
C GLU A 337 12.19 14.19 -16.11
N ILE A 338 11.04 14.84 -16.37
CA ILE A 338 10.94 16.03 -17.21
C ILE A 338 11.72 17.19 -16.57
N PHE A 339 11.58 17.41 -15.26
CA PHE A 339 12.33 18.43 -14.54
C PHE A 339 13.84 18.22 -14.63
N LYS A 340 14.30 16.99 -14.39
CA LYS A 340 15.72 16.64 -14.46
C LYS A 340 16.26 16.84 -15.88
N LYS A 341 15.53 16.41 -16.90
CA LYS A 341 15.89 16.59 -18.32
C LYS A 341 15.85 18.06 -18.76
N ALA A 342 14.99 18.87 -18.15
CA ALA A 342 14.94 20.32 -18.34
C ALA A 342 16.08 21.09 -17.65
N GLY A 343 16.93 20.41 -16.86
CA GLY A 343 18.09 21.00 -16.20
C GLY A 343 17.87 21.44 -14.75
N TYR A 344 16.73 21.11 -14.13
CA TYR A 344 16.56 21.27 -12.69
C TYR A 344 17.33 20.19 -11.93
N LYS A 345 17.88 20.55 -10.77
CA LYS A 345 18.32 19.59 -9.76
C LYS A 345 17.13 19.10 -8.96
N VAL A 346 16.90 17.81 -8.97
CA VAL A 346 15.73 17.20 -8.33
C VAL A 346 16.15 16.47 -7.06
N THR A 347 15.73 17.01 -5.91
CA THR A 347 15.94 16.40 -4.60
C THR A 347 14.63 15.79 -4.09
N PHE A 348 14.67 14.54 -3.62
CA PHE A 348 13.52 13.88 -2.99
C PHE A 348 13.88 13.41 -1.57
N LEU A 349 13.41 14.17 -0.58
CA LEU A 349 13.57 13.87 0.84
C LEU A 349 12.28 13.21 1.32
N THR A 350 12.35 11.97 1.79
CA THR A 350 11.17 11.19 2.15
C THR A 350 11.30 10.50 3.48
N ASN A 351 10.22 10.52 4.25
CA ASN A 351 10.10 9.78 5.50
C ASN A 351 9.23 8.51 5.35
N GLN A 352 8.99 8.06 4.11
CA GLN A 352 8.27 6.82 3.80
C GLN A 352 9.05 5.96 2.79
N PHE A 353 9.44 6.55 1.66
CA PHE A 353 9.88 5.80 0.47
C PHE A 353 11.41 5.76 0.38
N LEU A 354 12.08 5.22 1.39
CA LEU A 354 13.54 5.18 1.38
C LEU A 354 14.08 4.14 0.39
N MET A 355 15.11 4.50 -0.38
CA MET A 355 15.87 3.52 -1.15
C MET A 355 16.74 2.70 -0.21
N LYS A 356 16.29 1.50 0.14
CA LYS A 356 17.13 0.47 0.78
C LYS A 356 17.01 -0.82 -0.03
N PRO A 357 18.13 -1.48 -0.37
CA PRO A 357 18.11 -2.81 -0.96
C PRO A 357 17.26 -3.77 -0.12
N ALA A 358 17.34 -3.67 1.21
CA ALA A 358 16.62 -4.53 2.17
C ALA A 358 15.23 -4.04 2.62
N ALA A 359 14.77 -2.84 2.22
CA ALA A 359 13.51 -2.26 2.73
C ALA A 359 12.54 -1.79 1.64
N ALA A 360 12.73 -2.21 0.38
CA ALA A 360 11.76 -2.06 -0.72
C ALA A 360 10.42 -2.81 -0.50
N VAL A 361 10.07 -3.13 0.74
CA VAL A 361 9.48 -4.43 1.04
C VAL A 361 8.12 -4.31 1.74
N PHE A 362 7.27 -3.39 1.26
CA PHE A 362 5.81 -3.53 1.10
C PHE A 362 5.18 -2.28 0.52
N ASP A 363 5.86 -1.64 -0.41
CA ASP A 363 5.48 -0.30 -0.82
C ASP A 363 4.98 -0.25 -2.27
N PHE A 364 3.89 -0.99 -2.49
CA PHE A 364 3.04 -0.77 -3.66
C PHE A 364 2.42 0.64 -3.65
N SER A 365 2.56 1.38 -2.52
CA SER A 365 2.09 2.74 -2.30
C SER A 365 2.86 3.85 -3.03
N GLY A 366 4.03 3.51 -3.58
CA GLY A 366 4.78 4.38 -4.48
C GLY A 366 6.25 4.00 -4.56
N GLY A 367 6.77 3.34 -3.52
CA GLY A 367 8.14 2.82 -3.47
C GLY A 367 8.51 1.93 -4.65
N PHE A 368 7.61 1.09 -5.16
CA PHE A 368 7.95 0.13 -6.21
C PHE A 368 8.49 0.79 -7.51
N PHE A 369 8.00 1.98 -7.87
CA PHE A 369 8.50 2.71 -9.04
C PHE A 369 9.48 3.83 -8.67
N LEU A 370 9.31 4.49 -7.52
CA LEU A 370 10.21 5.56 -7.07
C LEU A 370 11.58 5.06 -6.59
N ASN A 371 11.66 3.81 -6.13
CA ASN A 371 12.90 3.18 -5.68
C ASN A 371 13.50 2.22 -6.72
N ASN A 372 12.82 1.98 -7.85
CA ASN A 372 13.40 1.24 -8.96
C ASN A 372 14.71 1.93 -9.40
N PRO A 373 15.87 1.24 -9.46
CA PRO A 373 17.15 1.89 -9.71
C PRO A 373 17.23 2.70 -11.01
N THR A 374 16.56 2.24 -12.08
CA THR A 374 16.56 2.92 -13.38
C THR A 374 15.70 4.19 -13.32
N LEU A 375 14.44 4.06 -12.89
CA LEU A 375 13.53 5.20 -12.76
C LEU A 375 14.01 6.20 -11.72
N ASN A 376 14.61 5.74 -10.63
CA ASN A 376 15.16 6.60 -9.60
C ASN A 376 16.26 7.51 -10.15
N ARG A 377 17.21 6.95 -10.91
CA ARG A 377 18.25 7.73 -11.59
C ARG A 377 17.68 8.68 -12.64
N ALA A 378 16.58 8.31 -13.30
CA ALA A 378 15.90 9.19 -14.25
C ALA A 378 15.20 10.37 -13.55
N GLN A 379 14.72 10.18 -12.33
CA GLN A 379 13.90 11.15 -11.60
C GLN A 379 14.67 12.06 -10.65
N PHE A 380 15.71 11.55 -9.96
CA PHE A 380 16.29 12.22 -8.80
C PHE A 380 17.81 12.37 -8.91
N ASP A 381 18.34 13.49 -8.43
CA ASP A 381 19.78 13.74 -8.25
C ASP A 381 20.22 13.45 -6.81
N LEU A 382 19.33 13.64 -5.84
CA LEU A 382 19.65 13.55 -4.42
C LEU A 382 18.47 13.00 -3.61
N ARG A 383 18.76 12.09 -2.68
CA ARG A 383 17.80 11.51 -1.72
C ARG A 383 18.44 11.36 -0.34
N ASN A 384 17.61 11.37 0.71
CA ASN A 384 18.04 11.00 2.06
C ASN A 384 18.28 9.48 2.16
N THR A 385 19.06 9.06 3.15
CA THR A 385 19.52 7.67 3.33
C THR A 385 18.95 7.00 4.59
N ALA A 386 18.14 7.71 5.37
CA ALA A 386 17.52 7.21 6.58
C ALA A 386 16.08 7.72 6.73
N LEU A 387 15.22 6.86 7.28
CA LEU A 387 13.91 7.25 7.80
C LEU A 387 14.06 7.79 9.22
N HIS A 388 13.12 8.63 9.62
CA HIS A 388 13.10 9.32 10.90
C HIS A 388 11.81 9.02 11.65
N ARG A 389 11.90 8.96 12.98
CA ARG A 389 10.71 8.81 13.83
C ARG A 389 9.66 9.91 13.61
N TYR A 390 10.11 11.13 13.34
CA TYR A 390 9.25 12.28 13.08
C TYR A 390 9.76 13.07 11.86
N ASP A 391 8.87 13.74 11.15
CA ASP A 391 9.20 14.52 9.94
C ASP A 391 10.17 15.68 10.17
N ALA A 392 10.40 16.07 11.42
CA ALA A 392 11.46 17.02 11.77
C ALA A 392 12.86 16.54 11.33
N GLY A 393 13.08 15.22 11.21
CA GLY A 393 14.34 14.67 10.70
C GLY A 393 14.63 15.07 9.25
N LEU A 394 13.61 15.21 8.40
CA LEU A 394 13.80 15.68 7.01
C LEU A 394 14.28 17.14 6.95
N LEU A 395 13.95 17.94 7.97
CA LEU A 395 14.47 19.31 8.06
C LEU A 395 15.98 19.31 8.29
N GLN A 396 16.46 18.35 9.10
CA GLN A 396 17.88 18.16 9.37
C GLN A 396 18.60 17.63 8.12
N ASP A 397 18.03 16.64 7.43
CA ASP A 397 18.59 16.12 6.17
C ASP A 397 18.78 17.25 5.14
N TYR A 398 17.76 18.11 4.98
CA TYR A 398 17.86 19.27 4.08
C TYR A 398 18.97 20.23 4.49
N ASP A 399 19.05 20.59 5.78
CA ASP A 399 20.06 21.53 6.28
C ASP A 399 21.48 20.97 6.11
N ASP A 400 21.67 19.67 6.35
CA ASP A 400 22.95 19.00 6.19
C ASP A 400 23.37 18.90 4.71
N PHE A 401 22.44 18.60 3.81
CA PHE A 401 22.70 18.60 2.37
C PHE A 401 23.01 20.00 1.83
N LEU A 402 22.33 21.03 2.34
CA LEU A 402 22.63 22.42 2.01
C LEU A 402 24.04 22.81 2.51
N LYS A 403 24.38 22.47 3.76
CA LYS A 403 25.69 22.75 4.36
C LYS A 403 26.82 22.01 3.66
N ALA A 404 26.58 20.77 3.23
CA ALA A 404 27.54 19.95 2.48
C ALA A 404 27.66 20.34 1.00
N GLY A 405 26.90 21.33 0.53
CA GLY A 405 26.91 21.76 -0.88
C GLY A 405 26.27 20.76 -1.85
N LYS A 406 25.54 19.75 -1.34
CA LYS A 406 24.77 18.80 -2.15
C LYS A 406 23.50 19.43 -2.72
N ILE A 407 22.91 20.38 -2.00
CA ILE A 407 21.87 21.29 -2.49
C ILE A 407 22.50 22.66 -2.70
N ASP A 408 22.49 23.17 -3.93
CA ASP A 408 22.96 24.52 -4.26
C ASP A 408 21.80 25.39 -4.76
N LEU A 409 21.32 26.30 -3.92
CA LEU A 409 20.22 27.22 -4.26
C LEU A 409 20.60 28.30 -5.29
N ARG A 410 21.84 28.32 -5.79
CA ARG A 410 22.22 29.12 -6.97
C ARG A 410 21.81 28.43 -8.29
N GLN A 411 21.59 27.12 -8.25
CA GLN A 411 21.07 26.34 -9.38
C GLN A 411 19.54 26.37 -9.41
N HIS A 412 18.96 25.80 -10.47
CA HIS A 412 17.53 25.59 -10.57
C HIS A 412 17.15 24.30 -9.83
N ASN A 413 16.26 24.39 -8.85
CA ASN A 413 15.97 23.31 -7.91
C ASN A 413 14.49 22.94 -7.88
N LEU A 414 14.22 21.63 -7.95
CA LEU A 414 12.97 21.03 -7.52
C LEU A 414 13.26 20.23 -6.25
N ILE A 415 12.69 20.65 -5.12
CA ILE A 415 12.94 20.02 -3.81
C ILE A 415 11.63 19.46 -3.30
N ILE A 416 11.54 18.15 -3.22
CA ILE A 416 10.35 17.44 -2.79
C ILE A 416 10.56 16.95 -1.36
N PHE A 417 9.66 17.34 -0.45
CA PHE A 417 9.55 16.79 0.90
C PHE A 417 8.34 15.86 0.95
N HIS A 418 8.54 14.57 1.15
CA HIS A 418 7.49 13.58 1.34
C HIS A 418 7.41 13.17 2.82
N LEU A 419 6.37 13.64 3.50
CA LEU A 419 6.17 13.53 4.94
C LEU A 419 5.39 12.24 5.31
N ILE A 420 5.58 11.71 6.52
CA ILE A 420 4.68 10.67 7.09
C ILE A 420 3.38 11.29 7.62
N GLY A 421 3.36 12.61 7.85
CA GLY A 421 2.14 13.38 8.05
C GLY A 421 1.23 12.85 9.15
N GLN A 422 -0.04 12.61 8.81
CA GLN A 422 -1.09 12.13 9.71
C GLN A 422 -1.35 10.63 9.53
N HIS A 423 -0.42 9.85 8.99
CA HIS A 423 -0.58 8.41 8.78
C HIS A 423 -1.03 7.68 10.06
N MET A 424 -1.83 6.61 9.91
CA MET A 424 -2.47 5.86 11.00
C MET A 424 -1.53 5.52 12.17
N ASN A 425 -2.08 5.46 13.39
CA ASN A 425 -1.37 5.60 14.69
C ASN A 425 -0.91 7.04 14.95
N TYR A 426 -1.88 7.97 14.97
CA TYR A 426 -1.65 9.41 15.03
C TYR A 426 -0.76 9.87 16.21
N ARG A 427 -0.84 9.17 17.35
CA ARG A 427 -0.02 9.43 18.54
C ARG A 427 1.50 9.34 18.27
N ASP A 428 1.90 8.53 17.30
CA ASP A 428 3.30 8.33 16.94
C ASP A 428 3.80 9.35 15.91
N ARG A 429 2.92 10.23 15.41
CA ARG A 429 3.25 11.26 14.41
C ARG A 429 3.83 12.54 15.01
N TYR A 430 3.76 12.70 16.33
CA TYR A 430 4.28 13.87 17.02
C TYR A 430 4.94 13.49 18.35
N PRO A 431 5.96 14.26 18.78
CA PRO A 431 6.59 14.05 20.09
C PRO A 431 5.60 14.24 21.26
N PRO A 432 5.69 13.44 22.34
CA PRO A 432 4.77 13.53 23.48
C PRO A 432 4.63 14.94 24.07
N GLU A 433 5.71 15.71 24.12
CA GLU A 433 5.77 17.09 24.62
C GLU A 433 5.05 18.10 23.72
N ARG A 434 4.71 17.72 22.48
CA ARG A 434 3.92 18.53 21.54
C ARG A 434 2.42 18.28 21.66
N LYS A 435 1.98 17.35 22.54
CA LYS A 435 0.57 17.08 22.78
C LYS A 435 -0.14 18.33 23.31
N LYS A 436 -1.16 18.82 22.60
CA LYS A 436 -1.94 20.02 22.95
C LYS A 436 -3.43 19.72 23.15
N PHE A 437 -3.99 18.87 22.29
CA PHE A 437 -5.37 18.42 22.36
C PHE A 437 -5.43 17.12 23.19
N VAL A 438 -6.50 17.00 24.00
CA VAL A 438 -6.78 15.88 24.90
C VAL A 438 -8.27 15.57 24.83
N ALA A 439 -8.67 14.36 25.21
CA ALA A 439 -10.04 13.87 25.03
C ALA A 439 -11.10 14.76 25.70
N GLU A 440 -10.77 15.34 26.86
CA GLU A 440 -11.63 16.21 27.68
C GLU A 440 -12.07 17.44 26.88
N ARG A 441 -11.22 17.93 25.98
CA ARG A 441 -11.54 19.08 25.12
C ARG A 441 -12.70 18.78 24.16
N TYR A 442 -12.91 17.52 23.81
CA TYR A 442 -13.95 17.08 22.89
C TYR A 442 -15.23 16.65 23.61
N GLU A 443 -15.29 16.65 24.94
CA GLU A 443 -16.49 16.26 25.69
C GLU A 443 -17.71 17.10 25.31
N ARG A 444 -17.51 18.41 25.15
CA ARG A 444 -18.57 19.33 24.71
C ARG A 444 -18.68 19.46 23.20
N LEU A 445 -17.58 19.30 22.47
CA LEU A 445 -17.55 19.47 21.01
C LEU A 445 -18.10 18.26 20.26
N ARG A 446 -17.87 17.06 20.79
CA ARG A 446 -18.24 15.76 20.24
C ARG A 446 -18.81 14.87 21.37
N PRO A 447 -19.94 15.27 21.99
CA PRO A 447 -20.54 14.54 23.12
C PRO A 447 -20.96 13.11 22.77
N GLU A 448 -21.22 12.83 21.49
CA GLU A 448 -21.60 11.53 20.97
C GLU A 448 -20.44 10.51 20.90
N LEU A 449 -19.18 10.97 20.97
CA LEU A 449 -18.01 10.08 20.96
C LEU A 449 -17.68 9.53 22.36
N THR A 450 -17.23 8.29 22.44
CA THR A 450 -16.66 7.73 23.67
C THR A 450 -15.31 8.38 24.03
N GLN A 451 -14.87 8.24 25.28
CA GLN A 451 -13.55 8.73 25.72
C GLN A 451 -12.40 8.23 24.82
N LYS A 452 -12.45 6.96 24.40
CA LYS A 452 -11.44 6.37 23.50
C LYS A 452 -11.46 7.03 22.13
N GLN A 453 -12.64 7.25 21.54
CA GLN A 453 -12.77 7.89 20.23
C GLN A 453 -12.31 9.35 20.28
N ARG A 454 -12.66 10.08 21.35
CA ARG A 454 -12.17 11.45 21.59
C ARG A 454 -10.65 11.51 21.74
N MET A 455 -10.03 10.49 22.35
CA MET A 455 -8.56 10.43 22.43
C MET A 455 -7.92 10.25 21.04
N ILE A 456 -8.48 9.38 20.21
CA ILE A 456 -8.00 9.17 18.84
C ILE A 456 -8.14 10.46 18.00
N LEU A 457 -9.28 11.14 18.10
CA LEU A 457 -9.51 12.44 17.46
C LEU A 457 -8.52 13.51 17.95
N ALA A 458 -8.28 13.57 19.26
CA ALA A 458 -7.29 14.47 19.84
C ALA A 458 -5.88 14.18 19.30
N ASP A 459 -5.50 12.90 19.17
CA ASP A 459 -4.20 12.50 18.64
C ASP A 459 -4.09 12.85 17.14
N TYR A 460 -5.16 12.73 16.34
CA TYR A 460 -5.20 13.20 14.95
C TYR A 460 -4.98 14.72 14.84
N ASP A 461 -5.74 15.51 15.60
CA ASP A 461 -5.60 16.97 15.60
C ASP A 461 -4.22 17.45 16.10
N ASN A 462 -3.59 16.69 17.01
CA ASN A 462 -2.22 16.92 17.43
C ASN A 462 -1.21 16.63 16.31
N ALA A 463 -1.41 15.55 15.54
CA ALA A 463 -0.61 15.25 14.36
C ALA A 463 -0.74 16.36 13.30
N VAL A 464 -1.96 16.87 13.05
CA VAL A 464 -2.19 18.03 12.17
C VAL A 464 -1.42 19.25 12.65
N ARG A 465 -1.48 19.55 13.96
CA ARG A 465 -0.78 20.69 14.56
C ARG A 465 0.74 20.55 14.52
N TYR A 466 1.25 19.33 14.61
CA TYR A 466 2.67 19.06 14.45
C TYR A 466 3.10 19.26 12.99
N ASN A 467 2.33 18.75 12.03
CA ASN A 467 2.55 19.01 10.60
C ASN A 467 2.53 20.50 10.25
N ASP A 468 1.60 21.30 10.81
CA ASP A 468 1.62 22.78 10.71
C ASP A 468 2.97 23.38 11.15
N SER A 469 3.61 22.80 12.16
CA SER A 469 4.94 23.23 12.60
C SER A 469 6.06 22.83 11.64
N ILE A 470 5.98 21.65 11.03
CA ILE A 470 6.98 21.16 10.07
C ILE A 470 6.91 21.97 8.78
N VAL A 471 5.73 22.13 8.18
CA VAL A 471 5.56 22.89 6.93
C VAL A 471 5.92 24.37 7.10
N ASP A 472 5.66 24.96 8.29
CA ASP A 472 6.13 26.31 8.61
C ASP A 472 7.65 26.39 8.62
N GLN A 473 8.33 25.39 9.19
CA GLN A 473 9.79 25.32 9.25
C GLN A 473 10.41 25.10 7.87
N ILE A 474 9.76 24.35 6.97
CA ILE A 474 10.16 24.27 5.56
C ILE A 474 10.02 25.66 4.93
N CYS A 475 8.86 26.31 5.04
CA CYS A 475 8.64 27.64 4.48
C CYS A 475 9.63 28.70 5.02
N ARG A 476 10.08 28.60 6.28
CA ARG A 476 11.10 29.51 6.84
C ARG A 476 12.44 29.40 6.14
N ARG A 477 12.88 28.20 5.77
CA ARG A 477 14.16 27.97 5.06
C ARG A 477 14.20 28.65 3.69
N PHE A 478 13.04 28.82 3.07
CA PHE A 478 12.90 29.47 1.75
C PHE A 478 12.40 30.92 1.82
N ALA A 479 12.07 31.46 3.00
CA ALA A 479 11.41 32.76 3.12
C ALA A 479 12.21 33.94 2.53
N ASN A 480 13.54 33.87 2.55
CA ASN A 480 14.42 34.91 2.00
C ASN A 480 15.02 34.53 0.63
N LYS A 481 14.48 33.49 -0.02
CA LYS A 481 14.97 32.94 -1.29
C LYS A 481 14.03 33.28 -2.44
N ASP A 482 14.50 33.06 -3.67
CA ASP A 482 13.69 33.21 -4.87
C ASP A 482 12.93 31.89 -5.14
N ALA A 483 11.98 31.57 -4.25
CA ALA A 483 11.37 30.25 -4.16
C ALA A 483 9.83 30.31 -4.01
N ILE A 484 9.19 29.27 -4.54
CA ILE A 484 7.77 28.96 -4.37
C ILE A 484 7.63 27.60 -3.68
N VAL A 485 6.70 27.51 -2.73
CA VAL A 485 6.43 26.28 -1.96
C VAL A 485 4.98 25.88 -2.18
N ILE A 486 4.74 24.64 -2.57
CA ILE A 486 3.42 24.06 -2.81
C ILE A 486 3.21 22.95 -1.79
N TYR A 487 2.04 22.93 -1.15
CA TYR A 487 1.64 21.88 -0.22
C TYR A 487 0.40 21.16 -0.73
N MET A 488 0.50 19.83 -0.80
CA MET A 488 -0.65 18.93 -0.95
C MET A 488 -0.43 17.68 -0.11
N PRO A 489 -1.40 17.20 0.68
CA PRO A 489 -1.39 15.83 1.15
C PRO A 489 -1.90 14.91 0.05
N ASP A 490 -1.54 13.64 0.11
CA ASP A 490 -1.97 12.63 -0.84
C ASP A 490 -3.51 12.46 -0.86
N HIS A 491 -4.11 12.27 0.31
CA HIS A 491 -5.55 12.15 0.50
C HIS A 491 -6.00 12.66 1.89
N GLY A 492 -7.31 12.71 2.09
CA GLY A 492 -7.93 12.98 3.39
C GLY A 492 -8.00 11.74 4.28
N GLU A 493 -8.50 11.89 5.50
CA GLU A 493 -8.73 10.77 6.40
C GLU A 493 -9.94 11.05 7.29
N GLU A 494 -10.70 10.00 7.60
CA GLU A 494 -11.82 10.11 8.53
C GLU A 494 -11.37 9.90 9.98
N CYS A 495 -11.87 10.74 10.88
CA CYS A 495 -11.69 10.67 12.31
C CYS A 495 -13.02 10.84 13.06
N TYR A 496 -13.94 9.90 12.77
CA TYR A 496 -15.29 9.85 13.32
C TYR A 496 -16.18 11.00 12.86
N GLU A 497 -16.15 11.40 11.60
CA GLU A 497 -17.04 12.45 11.10
C GLU A 497 -18.51 12.03 11.24
N GLU A 498 -19.34 12.99 11.64
CA GLU A 498 -20.76 12.79 11.93
C GLU A 498 -21.00 11.60 12.88
N ASN A 499 -21.85 10.66 12.50
CA ASN A 499 -22.17 9.45 13.26
C ASN A 499 -21.66 8.18 12.57
N ARG A 500 -20.62 8.29 11.74
CA ARG A 500 -20.12 7.15 10.93
C ARG A 500 -19.44 6.07 11.76
N GLY A 501 -18.95 6.41 12.95
CA GLY A 501 -18.49 5.44 13.95
C GLY A 501 -17.15 4.77 13.66
N PHE A 502 -16.43 5.18 12.61
CA PHE A 502 -15.09 4.68 12.29
C PHE A 502 -14.07 5.82 12.15
N PHE A 503 -12.79 5.44 12.16
CA PHE A 503 -11.65 6.29 11.86
C PHE A 503 -10.73 5.53 10.89
N CYS A 504 -9.79 6.24 10.28
CA CYS A 504 -9.05 5.80 9.10
C CYS A 504 -9.94 5.71 7.84
N ARG A 505 -9.29 5.42 6.72
CA ARG A 505 -9.91 5.30 5.40
C ARG A 505 -10.88 4.13 5.28
N ASN A 506 -11.95 4.35 4.54
CA ASN A 506 -12.86 3.36 4.03
C ASN A 506 -12.54 3.07 2.55
N HIS A 507 -12.01 1.87 2.31
CA HIS A 507 -11.67 1.40 0.97
C HIS A 507 -12.88 0.90 0.17
N SER A 508 -14.11 1.31 0.53
CA SER A 508 -15.32 0.97 -0.23
C SER A 508 -15.16 1.23 -1.73
N ALA A 509 -15.70 0.31 -2.53
CA ALA A 509 -15.77 0.43 -3.97
C ALA A 509 -16.82 1.48 -4.41
N GLN A 510 -17.88 1.68 -3.61
CA GLN A 510 -18.87 2.74 -3.87
C GLN A 510 -18.50 4.00 -3.10
N ILE A 511 -18.44 5.11 -3.83
CA ILE A 511 -18.14 6.44 -3.31
C ILE A 511 -19.46 7.18 -3.17
N ASP A 512 -19.89 7.41 -1.93
CA ASP A 512 -21.00 8.30 -1.59
C ASP A 512 -20.48 9.70 -1.26
N TRP A 513 -21.39 10.65 -1.05
CA TRP A 513 -21.00 12.03 -0.73
C TRP A 513 -20.17 12.15 0.56
N PRO A 514 -20.53 11.52 1.70
CA PRO A 514 -19.70 11.58 2.90
C PRO A 514 -18.27 11.08 2.67
N LEU A 515 -18.09 9.93 2.00
CA LEU A 515 -16.75 9.42 1.68
C LEU A 515 -15.97 10.41 0.81
N ALA A 516 -16.60 10.95 -0.24
CA ALA A 516 -16.00 11.95 -1.12
C ALA A 516 -15.59 13.21 -0.35
N HIS A 517 -16.46 13.70 0.54
CA HIS A 517 -16.26 14.92 1.31
C HIS A 517 -15.13 14.80 2.35
N TYR A 518 -15.00 13.65 3.00
CA TYR A 518 -14.03 13.49 4.09
C TYR A 518 -12.69 12.90 3.66
N GLU A 519 -12.68 11.96 2.70
CA GLU A 519 -11.43 11.29 2.30
C GLU A 519 -10.76 11.89 1.07
N PHE A 520 -11.45 12.70 0.28
CA PHE A 520 -10.89 13.28 -0.94
C PHE A 520 -10.70 14.80 -0.87
N GLU A 521 -11.47 15.54 -0.06
CA GLU A 521 -11.18 16.96 0.14
C GLU A 521 -9.91 17.16 0.99
N ILE A 522 -8.93 17.82 0.38
CA ILE A 522 -7.60 18.01 0.97
C ILE A 522 -7.24 19.50 1.11
N PRO A 523 -6.48 19.87 2.15
CA PRO A 523 -5.89 21.21 2.24
C PRO A 523 -4.81 21.37 1.17
N PHE A 524 -4.90 22.44 0.38
CA PHE A 524 -3.92 22.75 -0.66
C PHE A 524 -3.56 24.23 -0.59
N TRP A 525 -2.27 24.56 -0.56
CA TRP A 525 -1.87 25.96 -0.56
C TRP A 525 -0.54 26.18 -1.28
N ILE A 526 -0.36 27.40 -1.75
CA ILE A 526 0.87 27.87 -2.38
C ILE A 526 1.43 29.03 -1.56
N TYR A 527 2.65 28.90 -1.08
CA TYR A 527 3.41 29.95 -0.43
C TYR A 527 4.47 30.51 -1.38
N CYS A 528 4.38 31.79 -1.71
CA CYS A 528 5.39 32.50 -2.47
C CYS A 528 6.30 33.25 -1.50
N ALA A 529 7.60 32.95 -1.49
CA ALA A 529 8.53 33.74 -0.70
C ALA A 529 8.42 35.22 -1.11
N PRO A 530 8.50 36.19 -0.17
CA PRO A 530 8.35 37.61 -0.49
C PRO A 530 9.18 38.04 -1.71
N ARG A 531 10.47 37.67 -1.76
CA ARG A 531 11.35 38.00 -2.90
C ARG A 531 10.85 37.43 -4.23
N TYR A 532 10.31 36.21 -4.22
CA TYR A 532 9.74 35.57 -5.41
C TYR A 532 8.47 36.30 -5.88
N ALA A 533 7.55 36.60 -4.96
CA ALA A 533 6.30 37.30 -5.28
C ALA A 533 6.54 38.71 -5.86
N HIS A 534 7.53 39.44 -5.33
CA HIS A 534 7.87 40.78 -5.83
C HIS A 534 8.54 40.75 -7.21
N ARG A 535 9.32 39.71 -7.52
CA ARG A 535 9.99 39.55 -8.82
C ARG A 535 9.07 39.04 -9.92
N ARG A 536 7.97 38.36 -9.55
CA ARG A 536 7.01 37.74 -10.47
C ARG A 536 5.57 38.08 -10.08
N PRO A 537 5.20 39.37 -10.08
CA PRO A 537 3.86 39.80 -9.67
C PRO A 537 2.75 39.20 -10.53
N GLU A 538 3.01 38.95 -11.81
CA GLU A 538 2.09 38.29 -12.75
C GLU A 538 1.78 36.85 -12.31
N LEU A 539 2.80 36.08 -11.91
CA LEU A 539 2.62 34.70 -11.48
C LEU A 539 1.94 34.63 -10.11
N PHE A 540 2.30 35.53 -9.19
CA PHE A 540 1.61 35.64 -7.92
C PHE A 540 0.13 36.01 -8.10
N ARG A 541 -0.18 36.92 -9.03
CA ARG A 541 -1.57 37.27 -9.38
C ARG A 541 -2.34 36.07 -9.93
N ALA A 542 -1.74 35.29 -10.84
CA ALA A 542 -2.35 34.08 -11.38
C ALA A 542 -2.68 33.07 -10.27
N ILE A 543 -1.76 32.85 -9.32
CA ILE A 543 -1.98 31.99 -8.14
C ILE A 543 -3.16 32.50 -7.29
N VAL A 544 -3.20 33.81 -7.00
CA VAL A 544 -4.29 34.40 -6.22
C VAL A 544 -5.62 34.26 -6.96
N GLN A 545 -5.67 34.50 -8.28
CA GLN A 545 -6.89 34.37 -9.07
C GLN A 545 -7.39 32.91 -9.15
N ALA A 546 -6.47 31.95 -9.25
CA ALA A 546 -6.78 30.53 -9.35
C ALA A 546 -7.25 29.89 -8.02
N ARG A 547 -7.09 30.56 -6.87
CA ARG A 547 -7.34 29.97 -5.53
C ARG A 547 -8.75 29.37 -5.31
N LYS A 548 -9.74 29.78 -6.11
CA LYS A 548 -11.12 29.28 -6.03
C LYS A 548 -11.48 28.29 -7.14
N ARG A 549 -10.57 28.07 -8.10
CA ARG A 549 -10.80 27.14 -9.20
C ARG A 549 -10.87 25.72 -8.66
N ARG A 550 -11.74 24.91 -9.26
CA ARG A 550 -11.79 23.46 -8.99
C ARG A 550 -10.47 22.83 -9.42
N LEU A 551 -9.88 21.99 -8.57
CA LEU A 551 -8.67 21.23 -8.88
C LEU A 551 -8.83 19.79 -8.38
N MET A 552 -8.30 18.86 -9.16
CA MET A 552 -7.97 17.52 -8.70
C MET A 552 -6.45 17.35 -8.85
N THR A 553 -5.79 16.74 -7.85
CA THR A 553 -4.31 16.77 -7.77
C THR A 553 -3.60 15.91 -8.81
N ASP A 554 -4.32 15.08 -9.57
CA ASP A 554 -3.82 14.43 -10.80
C ASP A 554 -3.27 15.45 -11.81
N ALA A 555 -3.80 16.68 -11.83
CA ALA A 555 -3.34 17.73 -12.72
C ALA A 555 -2.18 18.58 -12.15
N LEU A 556 -1.70 18.31 -10.93
CA LEU A 556 -0.60 19.04 -10.30
C LEU A 556 0.67 19.11 -11.18
N PRO A 557 1.10 18.04 -11.88
CA PRO A 557 2.30 18.06 -12.72
C PRO A 557 2.30 19.16 -13.79
N HIS A 558 1.14 19.42 -14.41
CA HIS A 558 1.01 20.48 -15.41
C HIS A 558 1.23 21.87 -14.80
N MET A 559 0.75 22.08 -13.57
CA MET A 559 1.05 23.31 -12.82
C MET A 559 2.54 23.44 -12.50
N LEU A 560 3.21 22.34 -12.12
CA LEU A 560 4.64 22.35 -11.81
C LEU A 560 5.49 22.68 -13.04
N LEU A 561 5.20 22.08 -14.20
CA LEU A 561 5.89 22.39 -15.47
C LEU A 561 5.70 23.86 -15.86
N TYR A 562 4.48 24.40 -15.71
CA TYR A 562 4.21 25.82 -15.95
C TYR A 562 4.97 26.75 -15.00
N LEU A 563 5.04 26.40 -13.70
CA LEU A 563 5.83 27.15 -12.73
C LEU A 563 7.32 27.11 -13.05
N ALA A 564 7.82 25.99 -13.57
CA ALA A 564 9.20 25.84 -14.01
C ALA A 564 9.48 26.55 -15.35
N GLY A 565 8.45 26.81 -16.15
CA GLY A 565 8.61 27.35 -17.50
C GLY A 565 9.16 26.31 -18.48
N ILE A 566 8.82 25.03 -18.26
CA ILE A 566 9.21 23.91 -19.12
C ILE A 566 8.23 23.82 -20.29
N SER A 567 8.76 23.81 -21.51
CA SER A 567 8.03 23.45 -22.73
C SER A 567 8.35 22.01 -23.09
N ALA A 568 7.33 21.17 -23.14
CA ALA A 568 7.42 19.78 -23.55
C ALA A 568 6.07 19.35 -24.15
N LYS A 569 6.09 18.37 -25.04
CA LYS A 569 4.87 17.77 -25.63
C LYS A 569 3.85 17.29 -24.59
N ASP A 570 4.35 16.89 -23.41
CA ASP A 570 3.56 16.32 -22.32
C ASP A 570 2.84 17.40 -21.48
N TYR A 571 3.20 18.69 -21.63
CA TYR A 571 2.50 19.79 -20.98
C TYR A 571 1.23 20.18 -21.75
N HIS A 572 0.12 20.29 -21.02
CA HIS A 572 -1.14 20.75 -21.58
C HIS A 572 -1.75 21.86 -20.73
N ALA A 573 -1.85 23.07 -21.32
CA ALA A 573 -2.35 24.26 -20.65
C ALA A 573 -3.77 24.08 -20.06
N LYS A 574 -4.62 23.26 -20.70
CA LYS A 574 -5.96 22.92 -20.22
C LYS A 574 -5.99 22.19 -18.87
N TYR A 575 -4.91 21.55 -18.44
CA TYR A 575 -4.83 20.90 -17.12
C TYR A 575 -4.11 21.74 -16.07
N ASN A 576 -3.48 22.85 -16.47
CA ASN A 576 -2.79 23.73 -15.55
C ASN A 576 -3.77 24.73 -14.89
N VAL A 577 -4.04 24.57 -13.60
CA VAL A 577 -4.96 25.43 -12.83
C VAL A 577 -4.58 26.92 -12.83
N LEU A 578 -3.33 27.26 -13.13
CA LEU A 578 -2.83 28.64 -13.22
C LEU A 578 -2.92 29.22 -14.63
N SER A 579 -3.27 28.42 -15.65
CA SER A 579 -3.42 28.86 -17.04
C SER A 579 -4.77 29.53 -17.27
N ASP A 580 -4.84 30.45 -18.23
CA ASP A 580 -6.12 30.99 -18.69
C ASP A 580 -6.91 29.98 -19.53
N GLU A 581 -6.22 29.00 -20.13
CA GLU A 581 -6.82 27.88 -20.89
C GLU A 581 -7.32 26.74 -20.00
N TYR A 582 -7.24 26.86 -18.68
CA TYR A 582 -7.60 25.79 -17.76
C TYR A 582 -9.04 25.32 -17.97
N ASP A 583 -9.22 24.03 -18.25
CA ASP A 583 -10.52 23.40 -18.34
C ASP A 583 -11.06 23.13 -16.94
N GLU A 584 -11.65 24.16 -16.35
CA GLU A 584 -12.31 24.05 -15.05
C GLU A 584 -13.54 23.13 -15.13
N ALA A 585 -14.11 22.87 -16.30
CA ALA A 585 -15.28 22.01 -16.50
C ALA A 585 -14.96 20.50 -16.48
N ARG A 586 -13.67 20.14 -16.53
CA ARG A 586 -13.21 18.75 -16.47
C ARG A 586 -13.84 18.01 -15.27
N PRO A 587 -14.51 16.86 -15.49
CA PRO A 587 -15.03 16.04 -14.40
C PRO A 587 -13.94 15.59 -13.43
N ARG A 588 -14.19 15.72 -12.13
CA ARG A 588 -13.30 15.24 -11.07
C ARG A 588 -13.71 13.82 -10.66
N LEU A 589 -13.25 12.86 -11.46
CA LEU A 589 -13.58 11.44 -11.30
C LEU A 589 -12.74 10.79 -10.19
N LEU A 590 -13.36 10.61 -9.03
CA LEU A 590 -12.78 9.91 -7.89
C LEU A 590 -12.70 8.41 -8.19
N LYS A 591 -11.52 7.82 -7.95
CA LYS A 591 -11.19 6.43 -8.32
C LYS A 591 -11.55 6.10 -9.78
N GLY A 592 -11.48 7.09 -10.67
CA GLY A 592 -11.81 6.96 -12.10
C GLY A 592 -13.29 6.68 -12.41
N THR A 593 -14.19 6.66 -11.43
CA THR A 593 -15.57 6.17 -11.62
C THR A 593 -16.64 7.13 -11.11
N ALA A 594 -16.44 7.80 -9.97
CA ALA A 594 -17.46 8.66 -9.37
C ALA A 594 -17.17 10.14 -9.59
N ASP A 595 -18.09 10.87 -10.22
CA ASP A 595 -17.96 12.33 -10.37
C ASP A 595 -18.24 13.04 -9.03
N TYR A 596 -17.20 13.63 -8.44
CA TYR A 596 -17.26 14.37 -7.19
C TYR A 596 -18.29 15.52 -7.23
N ASP A 597 -18.33 16.28 -8.33
CA ASP A 597 -19.18 17.45 -8.46
C ASP A 597 -20.66 17.05 -8.58
N ALA A 598 -20.93 15.93 -9.25
CA ALA A 598 -22.27 15.34 -9.32
C ALA A 598 -22.75 14.85 -7.95
N LEU A 599 -21.90 14.12 -7.20
CA LEU A 599 -22.20 13.65 -5.84
C LEU A 599 -22.52 14.82 -4.90
N ARG A 600 -21.68 15.87 -4.94
CA ARG A 600 -21.88 17.10 -4.18
C ARG A 600 -23.23 17.74 -4.46
N THR A 601 -23.52 17.96 -5.74
CA THR A 601 -24.74 18.63 -6.20
C THR A 601 -25.98 17.84 -5.79
N GLN A 602 -25.96 16.52 -5.97
CA GLN A 602 -27.06 15.64 -5.59
C GLN A 602 -27.34 15.71 -4.08
N PHE A 603 -26.30 15.65 -3.25
CA PHE A 603 -26.45 15.73 -1.80
C PHE A 603 -27.08 17.05 -1.35
N PHE A 604 -26.59 18.19 -1.84
CA PHE A 604 -27.16 19.49 -1.45
C PHE A 604 -28.58 19.69 -1.98
N LYS A 605 -28.91 19.15 -3.15
CA LYS A 605 -30.29 19.16 -3.67
C LYS A 605 -31.23 18.37 -2.76
N GLN A 606 -30.83 17.17 -2.32
CA GLN A 606 -31.61 16.35 -1.38
C GLN A 606 -31.75 17.02 -0.01
N LYS A 607 -30.66 17.59 0.53
CA LYS A 607 -30.65 18.30 1.80
C LYS A 607 -31.56 19.52 1.80
N ASN A 608 -31.59 20.28 0.70
CA ASN A 608 -32.49 21.43 0.57
C ASN A 608 -33.95 21.00 0.44
N LYS A 609 -34.25 19.93 -0.31
CA LYS A 609 -35.60 19.37 -0.39
C LYS A 609 -36.14 18.96 0.98
N ALA A 610 -35.33 18.23 1.77
CA ALA A 610 -35.71 17.80 3.13
C ALA A 610 -35.91 18.96 4.12
N LYS A 611 -35.35 20.14 3.86
CA LYS A 611 -35.59 21.36 4.65
C LYS A 611 -36.88 22.10 4.27
N HIS A 612 -37.39 21.91 3.05
CA HIS A 612 -38.64 22.51 2.60
C HIS A 612 -39.86 21.64 2.91
N GLU A 613 -39.65 20.35 3.17
CA GLU A 613 -40.69 19.39 3.58
C GLU A 613 -40.88 19.30 5.11
N LYS A 614 -40.03 19.98 5.88
CA LYS A 614 -40.14 20.17 7.34
C LYS A 614 -40.52 21.61 7.64
#